data_AF-A0A7G3ZEY1-F1
#
_entry.id   AF-A0A7G3ZEY1-F1
#
_cell.length_a   1.000
_cell.length_b   1.000
_cell.length_c   1.000
_cell.angle_alpha   90.00
_cell.angle_beta   90.00
_cell.angle_gamma   90.00
#
_symmetry.space_group_name_H-M   'P 1'
#
loop_
_entity.id
_entity.type
_entity.pdbx_description
1 polymer ?
#
loop_
_entity_poly.entity_id
_entity_poly.type
_entity_poly.pdbx_seq_one_letter_code
_entity_poly.pdbx_strand_id
1 'polypeptide(L)'
;MLRLSSIAKIRAGAARRVLLGPCSSSFSLYNAPKMHTLSPQLFAIRSKFSTSTKPPSEDNKVPVVQKAAKPSLWARIKHEARHYRDGTKLLWLEIKISFRLLLKLSAGYQLSRRELLQLKRTTQDIVRLVPFAAFVLVPFAELLLPVALKLFPDMLPSTYQSKKDKQSKLENLRKTRNLVAGIIKEDLSHFKPADISNEQKAVFNRFYEHVRKTGEPESRQQLIQVARLFKDDTVLDNVTRSYLVALAKYINLQPFGTDVMLRYRIRYKMLELKKDDLSIYYEGVEQLSPAELFNACASRGIKCNNVDESTLRDNLRIWLNMRLKDKIPSTLLIMATAYNYGEVTSKKSLYDALCDVLSGIPDELYHEVKVNVVQEDDVSPKQKLVQLKEQEEIMKEEEQQERNAIVRVRDQLNLDDIDHPEHHEGKQIPQVKK
;
A
#
# COMPACT_ATOMS: atom_id res chain seq x y z
N MET A 1 -0.36 -12.49 -70.76
CA MET A 1 0.90 -12.34 -69.99
C MET A 1 1.07 -10.86 -69.64
N LEU A 2 0.88 -10.53 -68.36
CA LEU A 2 0.85 -9.17 -67.78
C LEU A 2 2.29 -8.60 -67.68
N ARG A 3 2.59 -7.38 -68.17
CA ARG A 3 2.56 -6.05 -67.49
C ARG A 3 3.25 -6.06 -66.10
N LEU A 4 4.13 -5.15 -65.67
CA LEU A 4 4.58 -3.83 -66.11
C LEU A 4 5.87 -3.46 -65.34
N SER A 5 6.66 -2.58 -65.94
CA SER A 5 7.94 -2.01 -65.54
C SER A 5 7.87 -0.92 -64.44
N SER A 6 8.97 -0.84 -63.65
CA SER A 6 9.66 0.37 -63.16
C SER A 6 8.93 1.39 -62.27
N ILE A 7 9.58 1.78 -61.16
CA ILE A 7 9.95 3.17 -60.79
C ILE A 7 10.31 3.24 -59.29
N ALA A 8 11.59 3.50 -59.02
CA ALA A 8 12.04 4.14 -57.81
C ALA A 8 11.86 5.66 -57.97
N LYS A 9 11.14 6.32 -57.07
CA LYS A 9 11.22 7.78 -56.89
C LYS A 9 10.89 8.19 -55.45
N ILE A 10 11.88 8.89 -54.91
CA ILE A 10 11.99 9.62 -53.65
C ILE A 10 10.76 10.51 -53.40
N ARG A 11 10.22 10.46 -52.17
CA ARG A 11 9.09 11.30 -51.74
C ARG A 11 9.52 12.29 -50.66
N ALA A 12 9.50 13.57 -51.06
CA ALA A 12 9.10 14.77 -50.32
C ALA A 12 9.56 14.94 -48.86
N GLY A 13 10.59 15.78 -48.68
CA GLY A 13 10.80 16.55 -47.45
C GLY A 13 9.80 17.71 -47.40
N ALA A 14 8.96 17.73 -46.37
CA ALA A 14 8.14 18.88 -46.01
C ALA A 14 8.70 19.50 -44.72
N ALA A 15 9.48 20.55 -44.88
CA ALA A 15 9.87 21.44 -43.79
C ALA A 15 8.65 22.26 -43.36
N ARG A 16 8.21 22.14 -42.11
CA ARG A 16 7.31 23.12 -41.49
C ARG A 16 7.98 23.77 -40.28
N ARG A 17 8.38 25.00 -40.56
CA ARG A 17 8.78 26.12 -39.71
C ARG A 17 8.03 26.14 -38.36
N VAL A 18 8.75 25.98 -37.26
CA VAL A 18 8.30 26.31 -35.91
C VAL A 18 8.37 27.83 -35.78
N LEU A 19 7.21 28.49 -35.75
CA LEU A 19 7.09 29.90 -35.40
C LEU A 19 7.12 30.02 -33.87
N LEU A 20 8.21 30.59 -33.36
CA LEU A 20 8.30 31.11 -32.00
C LEU A 20 7.47 32.41 -31.94
N GLY A 21 6.43 32.42 -31.10
CA GLY A 21 5.64 33.59 -30.74
C GLY A 21 5.61 33.74 -29.21
N PRO A 22 5.58 34.97 -28.68
CA PRO A 22 6.06 35.27 -27.33
C PRO A 22 5.05 34.95 -26.22
N CYS A 23 5.64 34.64 -25.08
CA CYS A 23 5.03 34.58 -23.76
C CYS A 23 4.30 35.90 -23.45
N SER A 24 2.99 35.83 -23.16
CA SER A 24 2.28 36.91 -22.48
C SER A 24 1.38 36.30 -21.41
N SER A 25 1.73 36.64 -20.19
CA SER A 25 1.01 36.35 -18.96
C SER A 25 -0.26 37.17 -18.88
N SER A 26 -1.41 36.52 -18.76
CA SER A 26 -2.63 37.14 -18.27
C SER A 26 -3.35 36.14 -17.36
N PHE A 27 -3.11 36.31 -16.05
CA PHE A 27 -3.87 35.70 -14.98
C PHE A 27 -5.30 36.25 -15.05
N SER A 28 -6.24 35.42 -15.53
CA SER A 28 -7.67 35.74 -15.49
C SER A 28 -8.27 35.09 -14.25
N LEU A 29 -8.57 35.92 -13.26
CA LEU A 29 -9.43 35.60 -12.11
C LEU A 29 -10.84 35.31 -12.62
N TYR A 30 -11.32 34.06 -12.54
CA TYR A 30 -12.76 33.78 -12.61
C TYR A 30 -13.19 32.70 -11.62
N ASN A 31 -14.03 33.19 -10.69
CA ASN A 31 -15.22 32.59 -10.07
C ASN A 31 -15.21 31.11 -9.65
N ALA A 32 -15.15 30.93 -8.33
CA ALA A 32 -15.57 29.72 -7.65
C ALA A 32 -17.10 29.47 -7.83
N PRO A 33 -17.54 28.26 -8.20
CA PRO A 33 -18.95 27.89 -8.12
C PRO A 33 -19.34 27.57 -6.67
N LYS A 34 -20.56 28.02 -6.31
CA LYS A 34 -21.21 27.87 -5.00
C LYS A 34 -21.30 26.40 -4.59
N MET A 35 -20.74 26.06 -3.43
CA MET A 35 -21.01 24.78 -2.78
C MET A 35 -22.42 24.77 -2.18
N HIS A 36 -23.21 23.79 -2.62
CA HIS A 36 -24.45 23.41 -1.97
C HIS A 36 -24.15 22.86 -0.56
N THR A 37 -24.89 23.38 0.41
CA THR A 37 -24.91 23.01 1.82
C THR A 37 -25.32 21.55 2.01
N LEU A 38 -24.43 20.75 2.62
CA LEU A 38 -24.76 19.43 3.16
C LEU A 38 -24.81 19.48 4.70
N SER A 39 -25.79 18.74 5.21
CA SER A 39 -26.44 18.77 6.53
C SER A 39 -25.54 18.55 7.77
N PRO A 40 -25.87 19.12 8.95
CA PRO A 40 -25.08 19.01 10.18
C PRO A 40 -25.45 17.76 10.99
N GLN A 41 -24.81 16.62 10.71
CA GLN A 41 -24.94 15.41 11.55
C GLN A 41 -23.60 14.91 12.12
N LEU A 42 -22.48 15.57 11.83
CA LEU A 42 -21.13 15.15 12.29
C LEU A 42 -20.62 15.86 13.57
N PHE A 43 -21.43 16.71 14.21
CA PHE A 43 -21.01 17.47 15.40
C PHE A 43 -21.44 16.88 16.76
N ALA A 44 -22.15 15.75 16.80
CA ALA A 44 -22.84 15.27 18.00
C ALA A 44 -22.17 14.11 18.77
N ILE A 45 -20.89 13.80 18.55
CA ILE A 45 -20.20 12.69 19.26
C ILE A 45 -19.26 13.18 20.38
N ARG A 46 -19.11 14.50 20.59
CA ARG A 46 -18.16 15.04 21.58
C ARG A 46 -18.71 15.27 23.00
N SER A 47 -19.99 15.02 23.29
CA SER A 47 -20.61 15.52 24.53
C SER A 47 -21.20 14.49 25.51
N LYS A 48 -20.87 13.19 25.41
CA LYS A 48 -21.39 12.18 26.36
C LYS A 48 -20.29 11.34 26.99
N PHE A 49 -19.48 11.95 27.85
CA PHE A 49 -18.80 11.28 28.97
C PHE A 49 -18.43 12.35 30.00
N SER A 50 -19.40 12.80 30.78
CA SER A 50 -19.17 13.52 32.03
C SER A 50 -20.40 13.39 32.91
N THR A 51 -20.17 13.35 34.23
CA THR A 51 -21.07 12.98 35.36
C THR A 51 -21.09 11.47 35.62
N SER A 52 -20.89 10.93 36.83
CA SER A 52 -20.98 11.48 38.20
C SER A 52 -20.26 10.56 39.21
N THR A 53 -19.45 11.11 40.13
CA THR A 53 -19.32 10.62 41.52
C THR A 53 -18.89 11.75 42.48
N LYS A 54 -19.61 11.89 43.60
CA LYS A 54 -19.36 12.83 44.73
C LYS A 54 -18.30 12.28 45.73
N PRO A 55 -17.75 13.11 46.65
CA PRO A 55 -16.40 12.96 47.20
C PRO A 55 -16.33 12.36 48.62
N PRO A 56 -15.11 12.02 49.09
CA PRO A 56 -14.76 12.23 50.50
C PRO A 56 -13.47 13.07 50.70
N SER A 57 -13.62 14.02 51.62
CA SER A 57 -12.68 14.63 52.60
C SER A 57 -11.15 14.59 52.41
N GLU A 58 -10.60 15.81 52.45
CA GLU A 58 -9.36 16.28 53.12
C GLU A 58 -8.40 15.22 53.70
N ASP A 59 -7.27 15.06 53.02
CA ASP A 59 -5.91 15.38 53.49
C ASP A 59 -4.93 14.56 52.66
N ASN A 60 -4.28 15.19 51.68
CA ASN A 60 -2.88 14.91 51.34
C ASN A 60 -2.36 15.84 50.25
N LYS A 61 -1.19 16.41 50.53
CA LYS A 61 -0.46 17.38 49.73
C LYS A 61 -0.22 16.85 48.30
N VAL A 62 -0.79 17.51 47.30
CA VAL A 62 -0.48 17.28 45.89
C VAL A 62 0.95 17.77 45.62
N PRO A 63 1.88 16.92 45.14
CA PRO A 63 3.16 17.42 44.65
C PRO A 63 2.92 18.16 43.33
N VAL A 64 3.15 19.47 43.35
CA VAL A 64 3.21 20.32 42.15
C VAL A 64 4.22 19.71 41.18
N VAL A 65 3.75 19.16 40.06
CA VAL A 65 4.61 18.75 38.95
C VAL A 65 5.24 20.00 38.36
N GLN A 66 6.46 20.30 38.81
CA GLN A 66 7.30 21.35 38.24
C GLN A 66 7.55 21.02 36.77
N LYS A 67 7.08 21.87 35.86
CA LYS A 67 7.52 21.84 34.46
C LYS A 67 9.03 22.03 34.46
N ALA A 68 9.77 20.97 34.16
CA ALA A 68 11.23 20.99 34.07
C ALA A 68 11.69 22.20 33.24
N ALA A 69 12.62 22.98 33.81
CA ALA A 69 13.17 24.16 33.17
C ALA A 69 13.74 23.77 31.80
N LYS A 70 13.30 24.49 30.76
CA LYS A 70 13.81 24.35 29.40
C LYS A 70 15.35 24.51 29.45
N PRO A 71 16.15 23.57 28.93
CA PRO A 71 17.60 23.68 28.99
C PRO A 71 18.06 24.97 28.30
N SER A 72 19.16 25.55 28.80
CA SER A 72 19.80 26.76 28.25
C SER A 72 19.92 26.69 26.72
N LEU A 73 19.73 27.83 26.04
CA LEU A 73 19.87 27.94 24.58
C LEU A 73 21.20 27.35 24.09
N TRP A 74 22.29 27.56 24.84
CA TRP A 74 23.59 27.01 24.52
C TRP A 74 23.64 25.48 24.65
N ALA A 75 22.98 24.93 25.67
CA ALA A 75 22.87 23.49 25.85
C ALA A 75 22.07 22.83 24.70
N ARG A 76 21.03 23.51 24.20
CA ARG A 76 20.25 23.08 23.03
C ARG A 76 21.08 23.10 21.76
N ILE A 77 21.76 24.21 21.48
CA ILE A 77 22.64 24.35 20.31
C ILE A 77 23.74 23.28 20.32
N LYS A 78 24.40 23.06 21.47
CA LYS A 78 25.42 22.01 21.62
C LYS A 78 24.87 20.59 21.45
N HIS A 79 23.60 20.37 21.81
CA HIS A 79 22.93 19.08 21.63
C HIS A 79 22.60 18.85 20.15
N GLU A 80 21.99 19.84 19.48
CA GLU A 80 21.68 19.78 18.06
C GLU A 80 22.96 19.63 17.22
N ALA A 81 24.00 20.44 17.47
CA ALA A 81 25.26 20.34 16.74
C ALA A 81 25.94 18.96 16.88
N ARG A 82 25.85 18.35 18.07
CA ARG A 82 26.31 16.96 18.27
C ARG A 82 25.46 15.96 17.48
N HIS A 83 24.14 16.13 17.51
CA HIS A 83 23.22 15.29 16.74
C HIS A 83 23.52 15.32 15.24
N TYR A 84 23.72 16.51 14.66
CA TYR A 84 24.09 16.63 13.26
C TYR A 84 25.48 16.05 12.97
N ARG A 85 26.48 16.31 13.83
CA ARG A 85 27.83 15.74 13.65
C ARG A 85 27.82 14.21 13.63
N ASP A 86 27.11 13.60 14.57
CA ASP A 86 27.05 12.14 14.67
C ASP A 86 26.17 11.54 13.56
N GLY A 87 25.10 12.25 13.16
CA GLY A 87 24.30 11.92 11.98
C GLY A 87 25.12 11.92 10.69
N THR A 88 25.93 12.96 10.45
CA THR A 88 26.79 13.03 9.26
C THR A 88 27.81 11.90 9.23
N LYS A 89 28.41 11.52 10.37
CA LYS A 89 29.31 10.37 10.45
C LYS A 89 28.59 9.06 10.12
N LEU A 90 27.39 8.86 10.67
CA LEU A 90 26.59 7.66 10.41
C LEU A 90 26.25 7.57 8.91
N LEU A 91 25.74 8.66 8.33
CA LEU A 91 25.39 8.70 6.90
C LEU A 91 26.60 8.44 6.01
N TRP A 92 27.77 9.00 6.32
CA TRP A 92 29.00 8.74 5.56
C TRP A 92 29.38 7.26 5.58
N LEU A 93 29.27 6.61 6.75
CA LEU A 93 29.53 5.18 6.89
C LEU A 93 28.51 4.36 6.09
N GLU A 94 27.23 4.71 6.13
CA GLU A 94 26.17 4.06 5.35
C GLU A 94 26.41 4.19 3.83
N ILE A 95 26.82 5.37 3.35
CA ILE A 95 27.19 5.61 1.95
C ILE A 95 28.37 4.73 1.55
N LYS A 96 29.41 4.66 2.39
CA LYS A 96 30.60 3.83 2.14
C LYS A 96 30.27 2.34 2.03
N ILE A 97 29.42 1.83 2.93
CA ILE A 97 28.95 0.44 2.89
C ILE A 97 28.13 0.21 1.63
N SER A 98 27.17 1.09 1.33
CA SER A 98 26.29 0.96 0.18
C SER A 98 27.04 1.00 -1.15
N PHE A 99 28.10 1.79 -1.25
CA PHE A 99 28.98 1.78 -2.42
C PHE A 99 29.66 0.42 -2.62
N ARG A 100 30.15 -0.21 -1.53
CA ARG A 100 30.70 -1.58 -1.60
C ARG A 100 29.64 -2.60 -2.02
N LEU A 101 28.42 -2.50 -1.50
CA LEU A 101 27.32 -3.39 -1.88
C LEU A 101 26.90 -3.20 -3.35
N LEU A 102 26.93 -1.95 -3.84
CA LEU A 102 26.69 -1.65 -5.25
C LEU A 102 27.77 -2.26 -6.14
N LEU A 103 29.05 -2.18 -5.73
CA LEU A 103 30.14 -2.85 -6.44
C LEU A 103 29.98 -4.38 -6.45
N LYS A 104 29.62 -4.98 -5.30
CA LYS A 104 29.30 -6.41 -5.18
C LYS A 104 28.19 -6.82 -6.15
N LEU A 105 27.11 -6.04 -6.21
CA LEU A 105 26.00 -6.28 -7.13
C LEU A 105 26.43 -6.11 -8.60
N SER A 106 27.24 -5.09 -8.92
CA SER A 106 27.74 -4.85 -10.27
C SER A 106 28.69 -5.95 -10.77
N ALA A 107 29.38 -6.62 -9.84
CA ALA A 107 30.20 -7.79 -10.12
C ALA A 107 29.39 -9.08 -10.28
N GLY A 108 28.05 -9.03 -10.19
CA GLY A 108 27.16 -10.17 -10.39
C GLY A 108 26.88 -11.01 -9.14
N TYR A 109 27.36 -10.60 -7.95
CA TYR A 109 27.04 -11.30 -6.70
C TYR A 109 25.66 -10.92 -6.20
N GLN A 110 24.95 -11.91 -5.64
CA GLN A 110 23.69 -11.66 -4.95
C GLN A 110 23.93 -10.99 -3.59
N LEU A 111 23.00 -10.10 -3.22
CA LEU A 111 22.98 -9.46 -1.91
C LEU A 111 22.10 -10.26 -0.96
N SER A 112 22.54 -10.41 0.29
CA SER A 112 21.65 -10.90 1.34
C SER A 112 20.49 -9.93 1.57
N ARG A 113 19.43 -10.40 2.23
CA ARG A 113 18.28 -9.57 2.60
C ARG A 113 18.71 -8.28 3.33
N ARG A 114 19.61 -8.43 4.30
CA ARG A 114 20.14 -7.31 5.10
C ARG A 114 20.91 -6.31 4.25
N GLU A 115 21.76 -6.79 3.35
CA GLU A 115 22.53 -5.95 2.42
C GLU A 115 21.60 -5.17 1.48
N LEU A 116 20.59 -5.85 0.92
CA LEU A 116 19.62 -5.22 0.01
C LEU A 116 18.81 -4.12 0.72
N LEU A 117 18.32 -4.40 1.93
CA LEU A 117 17.58 -3.42 2.72
C LEU A 117 18.45 -2.21 3.12
N GLN A 118 19.71 -2.45 3.48
CA GLN A 118 20.66 -1.38 3.78
C GLN A 118 20.90 -0.50 2.54
N LEU A 119 21.19 -1.11 1.40
CA LEU A 119 21.40 -0.39 0.14
C LEU A 119 20.16 0.44 -0.25
N LYS A 120 18.96 -0.14 -0.14
CA LYS A 120 17.70 0.55 -0.43
C LYS A 120 17.47 1.75 0.49
N ARG A 121 17.68 1.58 1.81
CA ARG A 121 17.54 2.66 2.80
C ARG A 121 18.50 3.80 2.51
N THR A 122 19.78 3.49 2.34
CA THR A 122 20.80 4.51 2.08
C THR A 122 20.55 5.21 0.74
N THR A 123 20.13 4.49 -0.30
CA THR A 123 19.74 5.10 -1.58
C THR A 123 18.58 6.08 -1.40
N GLN A 124 17.56 5.71 -0.64
CA GLN A 124 16.44 6.59 -0.33
C GLN A 124 16.87 7.83 0.46
N ASP A 125 17.75 7.67 1.43
CA ASP A 125 18.28 8.77 2.23
C ASP A 125 19.19 9.71 1.40
N ILE A 126 19.96 9.19 0.43
CA ILE A 126 20.73 9.99 -0.53
C ILE A 126 19.78 10.80 -1.43
N VAL A 127 18.76 10.17 -2.03
CA VAL A 127 17.80 10.86 -2.89
C VAL A 127 17.09 11.99 -2.14
N ARG A 128 16.77 11.77 -0.86
CA ARG A 128 16.22 12.80 0.04
C ARG A 128 17.21 13.91 0.37
N LEU A 129 18.50 13.63 0.42
CA LEU A 129 19.54 14.61 0.69
C LEU A 129 19.81 15.54 -0.50
N VAL A 130 19.61 15.10 -1.74
CA VAL A 130 19.84 15.91 -2.95
C VAL A 130 19.12 17.28 -2.90
N PRO A 131 17.79 17.37 -2.64
CA PRO A 131 17.14 18.67 -2.50
C PRO A 131 17.67 19.46 -1.30
N PHE A 132 18.07 18.78 -0.22
CA PHE A 132 18.67 19.44 0.95
C PHE A 132 20.03 20.11 0.63
N ALA A 133 20.88 19.46 -0.15
CA ALA A 133 22.18 20.00 -0.56
C ALA A 133 22.04 21.32 -1.33
N ALA A 134 20.97 21.50 -2.10
CA ALA A 134 20.68 22.76 -2.79
C ALA A 134 20.46 23.93 -1.82
N PHE A 135 19.85 23.70 -0.65
CA PHE A 135 19.64 24.74 0.38
C PHE A 135 20.94 25.18 1.06
N VAL A 136 21.95 24.30 1.12
CA VAL A 136 23.27 24.63 1.68
C VAL A 136 24.10 25.44 0.69
N LEU A 137 23.99 25.14 -0.61
CA LEU A 137 24.74 25.83 -1.67
C LEU A 137 24.20 27.22 -1.98
N VAL A 138 22.89 27.44 -1.88
CA VAL A 138 22.26 28.73 -2.17
C VAL A 138 22.19 29.58 -0.90
N PRO A 139 22.86 30.74 -0.84
CA PRO A 139 22.81 31.61 0.34
C PRO A 139 21.35 32.06 0.61
N PHE A 140 20.97 32.14 1.88
CA PHE A 140 19.61 32.45 2.37
C PHE A 140 18.51 31.42 2.03
N ALA A 141 18.79 30.34 1.31
CA ALA A 141 17.79 29.30 1.06
C ALA A 141 17.36 28.57 2.36
N GLU A 142 18.19 28.59 3.40
CA GLU A 142 17.82 28.06 4.74
C GLU A 142 16.52 28.66 5.29
N LEU A 143 16.24 29.94 4.96
CA LEU A 143 14.98 30.61 5.36
C LEU A 143 13.74 29.93 4.77
N LEU A 144 13.89 29.20 3.66
CA LEU A 144 12.83 28.43 3.03
C LEU A 144 12.65 27.03 3.62
N LEU A 145 13.56 26.53 4.47
CA LEU A 145 13.43 25.20 5.09
C LEU A 145 12.10 24.99 5.84
N PRO A 146 11.57 25.95 6.62
CA PRO A 146 10.26 25.78 7.26
C PRO A 146 9.12 25.59 6.25
N VAL A 147 9.19 26.27 5.11
CA VAL A 147 8.21 26.13 4.02
C VAL A 147 8.41 24.78 3.30
N ALA A 148 9.65 24.41 3.01
CA ALA A 148 10.00 23.16 2.36
C ALA A 148 9.59 21.93 3.19
N LEU A 149 9.81 21.94 4.51
CA LEU A 149 9.37 20.86 5.41
C LEU A 149 7.85 20.76 5.52
N LYS A 150 7.13 21.87 5.35
CA LYS A 150 5.66 21.87 5.30
C LYS A 150 5.13 21.29 3.98
N LEU A 151 5.83 21.52 2.87
CA LEU A 151 5.49 20.98 1.55
C LEU A 151 5.93 19.51 1.37
N PHE A 152 7.07 19.14 1.96
CA PHE A 152 7.69 17.82 1.83
C PHE A 152 8.06 17.27 3.23
N PRO A 153 7.10 16.72 3.98
CA PRO A 153 7.31 16.27 5.37
C PRO A 153 8.29 15.09 5.51
N ASP A 154 8.60 14.38 4.42
CA ASP A 154 9.56 13.27 4.36
C ASP A 154 10.87 13.63 3.65
N MET A 155 11.22 14.92 3.56
CA MET A 155 12.46 15.39 2.93
C MET A 155 13.72 15.06 3.75
N LEU A 156 13.61 14.93 5.07
CA LEU A 156 14.79 14.66 5.91
C LEU A 156 15.23 13.19 5.82
N PRO A 157 16.53 12.92 5.57
CA PRO A 157 17.11 11.60 5.72
C PRO A 157 16.80 10.99 7.10
N SER A 158 16.63 9.67 7.15
CA SER A 158 16.25 8.96 8.38
C SER A 158 17.21 9.16 9.54
N THR A 159 18.47 9.49 9.22
CA THR A 159 19.58 9.83 10.11
C THR A 159 19.35 11.12 10.93
N TYR A 160 18.66 12.11 10.35
CA TYR A 160 18.40 13.42 10.97
C TYR A 160 17.01 13.51 11.62
N GLN A 161 16.25 12.43 11.66
CA GLN A 161 14.92 12.39 12.29
C GLN A 161 15.05 12.15 13.79
N SER A 162 14.41 13.00 14.60
CA SER A 162 14.42 12.84 16.05
C SER A 162 13.58 11.63 16.49
N LYS A 163 13.81 11.15 17.73
CA LYS A 163 12.99 10.07 18.32
C LYS A 163 11.49 10.44 18.35
N LYS A 164 11.19 11.70 18.62
CA LYS A 164 9.82 12.23 18.64
C LYS A 164 9.19 12.20 17.26
N ASP A 165 9.93 12.55 16.21
CA ASP A 165 9.42 12.53 14.84
C ASP A 165 9.10 11.10 14.42
N LYS A 166 9.99 10.14 14.70
CA LYS A 166 9.77 8.71 14.44
C LYS A 166 8.53 8.18 15.17
N GLN A 167 8.36 8.53 16.44
CA GLN A 167 7.18 8.18 17.22
C GLN A 167 5.90 8.79 16.63
N SER A 168 5.92 10.07 16.25
CA SER A 168 4.77 10.75 15.66
C SER A 168 4.35 10.15 14.31
N LYS A 169 5.32 9.74 13.46
CA LYS A 169 5.06 9.05 12.20
C LYS A 169 4.39 7.70 12.44
N LEU A 170 4.88 6.94 13.43
CA LEU A 170 4.29 5.67 13.82
C LEU A 170 2.87 5.84 14.37
N GLU A 171 2.62 6.86 15.19
CA GLU A 171 1.28 7.20 15.68
C GLU A 171 0.34 7.60 14.54
N ASN A 172 0.80 8.42 13.60
CA ASN A 172 0.01 8.83 12.44
C ASN A 172 -0.32 7.63 11.54
N LEU A 173 0.61 6.71 11.33
CA LEU A 173 0.37 5.48 10.59
C LEU A 173 -0.69 4.62 11.30
N ARG A 174 -0.63 4.50 12.63
CA ARG A 174 -1.64 3.75 13.41
C ARG A 174 -3.03 4.38 13.29
N LYS A 175 -3.13 5.71 13.44
CA LYS A 175 -4.39 6.45 13.26
C LYS A 175 -4.95 6.25 11.86
N THR A 176 -4.09 6.33 10.86
CA THR A 176 -4.45 6.11 9.45
C THR A 176 -4.98 4.70 9.25
N ARG A 177 -4.27 3.68 9.75
CA ARG A 177 -4.70 2.27 9.66
C ARG A 177 -6.03 2.02 10.36
N ASN A 178 -6.25 2.57 11.54
CA ASN A 178 -7.54 2.48 12.24
C ASN A 178 -8.68 3.10 11.40
N LEU A 179 -8.45 4.27 10.80
CA LEU A 179 -9.45 4.95 9.98
C LEU A 179 -9.79 4.16 8.71
N VAL A 180 -8.78 3.71 7.97
CA VAL A 180 -8.99 3.02 6.69
C VAL A 180 -9.40 1.55 6.87
N ALA A 181 -9.11 0.95 8.02
CA ALA A 181 -9.61 -0.39 8.36
C ALA A 181 -11.15 -0.41 8.41
N GLY A 182 -11.81 0.66 8.86
CA GLY A 182 -13.27 0.78 8.78
C GLY A 182 -13.78 0.68 7.34
N ILE A 183 -13.16 1.44 6.43
CA ILE A 183 -13.50 1.42 4.99
C ILE A 183 -13.30 0.01 4.39
N ILE A 184 -12.19 -0.64 4.73
CA ILE A 184 -11.87 -2.00 4.25
C ILE A 184 -12.89 -3.03 4.75
N LYS A 185 -13.49 -2.81 5.94
CA LYS A 185 -14.53 -3.68 6.51
C LYS A 185 -15.91 -3.46 5.92
N GLU A 186 -16.25 -2.23 5.59
CA GLU A 186 -17.60 -1.83 5.18
C GLU A 186 -17.94 -2.28 3.75
N ASP A 187 -16.95 -2.36 2.86
CA ASP A 187 -17.18 -2.64 1.44
C ASP A 187 -16.38 -3.85 0.95
N LEU A 188 -17.06 -5.00 0.92
CA LEU A 188 -16.56 -6.26 0.37
C LEU A 188 -17.27 -6.66 -0.94
N SER A 189 -18.02 -5.73 -1.55
CA SER A 189 -18.81 -6.01 -2.76
C SER A 189 -17.95 -6.30 -4.00
N HIS A 190 -16.71 -5.82 -4.00
CA HIS A 190 -15.77 -5.92 -5.11
C HIS A 190 -14.99 -7.24 -5.18
N PHE A 191 -15.17 -8.14 -4.21
CA PHE A 191 -14.38 -9.36 -4.07
C PHE A 191 -14.96 -10.50 -4.90
N LYS A 192 -14.84 -10.42 -6.22
CA LYS A 192 -15.34 -11.47 -7.10
C LYS A 192 -14.23 -12.51 -7.35
N PRO A 193 -14.43 -13.81 -7.04
CA PRO A 193 -13.51 -14.84 -7.49
C PRO A 193 -13.56 -14.92 -9.03
N ALA A 194 -12.40 -14.98 -9.69
CA ALA A 194 -12.31 -15.14 -11.15
C ALA A 194 -12.17 -16.60 -11.54
N ASP A 195 -12.80 -16.98 -12.66
CA ASP A 195 -12.59 -18.24 -13.38
C ASP A 195 -12.69 -19.49 -12.49
N ILE A 196 -13.82 -19.63 -11.77
CA ILE A 196 -14.06 -20.76 -10.87
C ILE A 196 -14.83 -21.90 -11.55
N SER A 197 -14.38 -23.14 -11.33
CA SER A 197 -15.05 -24.34 -11.83
C SER A 197 -16.39 -24.59 -11.11
N ASN A 198 -17.27 -25.39 -11.71
CA ASN A 198 -18.55 -25.74 -11.07
C ASN A 198 -18.36 -26.47 -9.73
N GLU A 199 -17.29 -27.26 -9.59
CA GLU A 199 -16.92 -27.90 -8.32
C GLU A 199 -16.47 -26.87 -7.28
N GLN A 200 -15.63 -25.90 -7.66
CA GLN A 200 -15.18 -24.83 -6.77
C GLN A 200 -16.35 -23.93 -6.33
N LYS A 201 -17.30 -23.66 -7.21
CA LYS A 201 -18.55 -22.95 -6.87
C LYS A 201 -19.36 -23.73 -5.82
N ALA A 202 -19.48 -25.05 -5.96
CA ALA A 202 -20.19 -25.88 -4.99
C ALA A 202 -19.51 -25.84 -3.60
N VAL A 203 -18.18 -25.92 -3.55
CA VAL A 203 -17.40 -25.78 -2.30
C VAL A 203 -17.58 -24.41 -1.67
N PHE A 204 -17.50 -23.34 -2.48
CA PHE A 204 -17.75 -21.97 -2.05
C PHE A 204 -19.15 -21.82 -1.45
N ASN A 205 -20.17 -22.36 -2.13
CA ASN A 205 -21.55 -22.25 -1.67
C ASN A 205 -21.78 -22.97 -0.35
N ARG A 206 -21.23 -24.20 -0.22
CA ARG A 206 -21.30 -24.97 1.02
C ARG A 206 -20.61 -24.25 2.18
N PHE A 207 -19.41 -23.71 1.94
CA PHE A 207 -18.68 -22.93 2.93
C PHE A 207 -19.50 -21.72 3.40
N TYR A 208 -20.04 -20.94 2.45
CA TYR A 208 -20.80 -19.73 2.76
C TYR A 208 -22.07 -20.03 3.57
N GLU A 209 -22.85 -21.02 3.13
CA GLU A 209 -24.06 -21.45 3.84
C GLU A 209 -23.75 -21.98 5.25
N HIS A 210 -22.64 -22.71 5.41
CA HIS A 210 -22.23 -23.23 6.70
C HIS A 210 -21.80 -22.09 7.64
N VAL A 211 -20.85 -21.24 7.21
CA VAL A 211 -20.32 -20.13 8.02
C VAL A 211 -21.42 -19.15 8.43
N ARG A 212 -22.41 -18.88 7.57
CA ARG A 212 -23.58 -18.04 7.94
C ARG A 212 -24.45 -18.67 9.03
N LYS A 213 -24.52 -20.01 9.11
CA LYS A 213 -25.30 -20.74 10.12
C LYS A 213 -24.54 -20.93 11.43
N THR A 214 -23.26 -21.27 11.36
CA THR A 214 -22.45 -21.70 12.51
C THR A 214 -21.51 -20.61 13.02
N GLY A 215 -21.16 -19.62 12.19
CA GLY A 215 -20.15 -18.62 12.48
C GLY A 215 -18.70 -19.08 12.27
N GLU A 216 -18.48 -20.35 11.91
CA GLU A 216 -17.15 -20.95 11.75
C GLU A 216 -17.09 -21.84 10.50
N PRO A 217 -15.91 -22.06 9.90
CA PRO A 217 -15.77 -22.93 8.73
C PRO A 217 -15.84 -24.42 9.12
N GLU A 218 -16.30 -25.31 8.23
CA GLU A 218 -16.36 -26.76 8.53
C GLU A 218 -14.96 -27.33 8.81
N SER A 219 -13.94 -26.78 8.14
CA SER A 219 -12.54 -27.10 8.40
C SER A 219 -11.62 -25.98 7.94
N ARG A 220 -10.40 -25.94 8.50
CA ARG A 220 -9.34 -25.04 8.05
C ARG A 220 -8.97 -25.26 6.58
N GLN A 221 -9.05 -26.51 6.10
CA GLN A 221 -8.76 -26.84 4.70
C GLN A 221 -9.80 -26.25 3.76
N GLN A 222 -11.08 -26.29 4.13
CA GLN A 222 -12.15 -25.66 3.36
C GLN A 222 -11.95 -24.13 3.29
N LEU A 223 -11.60 -23.48 4.40
CA LEU A 223 -11.25 -22.05 4.43
C LEU A 223 -10.11 -21.73 3.46
N ILE A 224 -9.05 -22.54 3.45
CA ILE A 224 -7.91 -22.35 2.55
C ILE A 224 -8.32 -22.53 1.08
N GLN A 225 -9.12 -23.55 0.77
CA GLN A 225 -9.60 -23.79 -0.60
C GLN A 225 -10.43 -22.61 -1.12
N VAL A 226 -11.33 -22.08 -0.30
CA VAL A 226 -12.15 -20.91 -0.66
C VAL A 226 -11.29 -19.66 -0.80
N ALA A 227 -10.36 -19.41 0.13
CA ALA A 227 -9.49 -18.24 0.08
C ALA A 227 -8.63 -18.17 -1.18
N ARG A 228 -8.20 -19.33 -1.73
CA ARG A 228 -7.42 -19.41 -2.98
C ARG A 228 -8.19 -19.00 -4.23
N LEU A 229 -9.52 -18.95 -4.18
CA LEU A 229 -10.35 -18.52 -5.33
C LEU A 229 -10.23 -17.01 -5.59
N PHE A 230 -9.77 -16.23 -4.60
CA PHE A 230 -9.69 -14.76 -4.66
C PHE A 230 -8.30 -14.28 -5.07
N LYS A 231 -7.99 -14.44 -6.36
CA LYS A 231 -6.71 -14.04 -6.97
C LYS A 231 -6.34 -12.57 -6.71
N ASP A 232 -5.05 -12.29 -6.56
CA ASP A 232 -4.55 -10.96 -6.19
C ASP A 232 -4.94 -9.91 -7.26
N ASP A 233 -4.74 -10.23 -8.54
CA ASP A 233 -4.95 -9.24 -9.61
C ASP A 233 -6.43 -8.98 -9.88
N THR A 234 -7.26 -10.02 -9.87
CA THR A 234 -8.72 -9.92 -10.00
C THR A 234 -9.30 -9.00 -8.92
N VAL A 235 -8.84 -9.17 -7.67
CA VAL A 235 -9.28 -8.32 -6.57
C VAL A 235 -8.87 -6.87 -6.83
N LEU A 236 -7.62 -6.61 -7.21
CA LEU A 236 -7.12 -5.24 -7.41
C LEU A 236 -7.75 -4.53 -8.61
N ASP A 237 -8.20 -5.26 -9.62
CA ASP A 237 -8.87 -4.69 -10.79
C ASP A 237 -10.35 -4.37 -10.54
N ASN A 238 -11.02 -5.10 -9.65
CA ASN A 238 -12.44 -4.91 -9.37
C ASN A 238 -12.75 -3.90 -8.26
N VAL A 239 -11.74 -3.51 -7.45
CA VAL A 239 -11.94 -2.59 -6.33
C VAL A 239 -12.09 -1.13 -6.77
N THR A 240 -12.96 -0.40 -6.08
CA THR A 240 -13.15 1.04 -6.28
C THR A 240 -11.91 1.85 -5.92
N ARG A 241 -11.82 3.05 -6.47
CA ARG A 241 -10.75 4.00 -6.15
C ARG A 241 -10.65 4.33 -4.66
N SER A 242 -11.78 4.51 -3.97
CA SER A 242 -11.82 4.75 -2.51
C SER A 242 -11.16 3.60 -1.76
N TYR A 243 -11.45 2.36 -2.17
CA TYR A 243 -10.86 1.15 -1.62
C TYR A 243 -9.36 1.06 -1.92
N LEU A 244 -8.92 1.32 -3.16
CA LEU A 244 -7.49 1.38 -3.51
C LEU A 244 -6.73 2.40 -2.67
N VAL A 245 -7.33 3.58 -2.42
CA VAL A 245 -6.75 4.63 -1.57
C VAL A 245 -6.65 4.16 -0.12
N ALA A 246 -7.67 3.48 0.39
CA ALA A 246 -7.68 2.91 1.74
C ALA A 246 -6.59 1.83 1.88
N LEU A 247 -6.52 0.90 0.93
CA LEU A 247 -5.53 -0.17 0.89
C LEU A 247 -4.11 0.39 0.81
N ALA A 248 -3.84 1.35 -0.09
CA ALA A 248 -2.55 2.02 -0.21
C ALA A 248 -2.11 2.67 1.10
N LYS A 249 -2.99 3.45 1.74
CA LYS A 249 -2.71 4.07 3.04
C LYS A 249 -2.45 3.04 4.13
N TYR A 250 -3.20 1.94 4.15
CA TYR A 250 -3.05 0.86 5.13
C TYR A 250 -1.64 0.24 5.08
N ILE A 251 -1.15 -0.04 3.87
CA ILE A 251 0.19 -0.59 3.63
C ILE A 251 1.31 0.47 3.58
N ASN A 252 1.04 1.67 4.11
CA ASN A 252 1.97 2.79 4.21
C ASN A 252 2.50 3.29 2.86
N LEU A 253 1.65 3.31 1.84
CA LEU A 253 1.88 3.99 0.57
C LEU A 253 1.11 5.31 0.55
N GLN A 254 1.74 6.34 0.01
CA GLN A 254 1.04 7.58 -0.32
C GLN A 254 0.19 7.34 -1.58
N PRO A 255 -1.14 7.53 -1.51
CA PRO A 255 -2.01 7.45 -2.68
C PRO A 255 -1.90 8.74 -3.49
N PHE A 256 -1.53 8.63 -4.76
CA PHE A 256 -1.53 9.73 -5.72
C PHE A 256 -1.60 9.17 -7.14
N GLY A 257 -1.98 10.01 -8.10
CA GLY A 257 -2.12 9.64 -9.51
C GLY A 257 -3.48 9.03 -9.85
N THR A 258 -3.52 8.41 -11.03
CA THR A 258 -4.66 7.70 -11.60
C THR A 258 -4.84 6.32 -10.95
N ASP A 259 -5.96 5.68 -11.23
CA ASP A 259 -6.30 4.39 -10.62
C ASP A 259 -5.35 3.28 -11.09
N VAL A 260 -5.00 3.26 -12.38
CA VAL A 260 -3.96 2.39 -12.96
C VAL A 260 -2.63 2.53 -12.22
N MET A 261 -2.22 3.77 -11.93
CA MET A 261 -0.96 4.02 -11.22
C MET A 261 -1.04 3.56 -9.76
N LEU A 262 -2.20 3.70 -9.12
CA LEU A 262 -2.41 3.25 -7.75
C LEU A 262 -2.37 1.72 -7.66
N ARG A 263 -3.05 1.02 -8.59
CA ARG A 263 -2.98 -0.45 -8.71
C ARG A 263 -1.56 -0.93 -8.92
N TYR A 264 -0.82 -0.34 -9.87
CA TYR A 264 0.59 -0.68 -10.12
C TYR A 264 1.45 -0.54 -8.85
N ARG A 265 1.27 0.55 -8.10
CA ARG A 265 2.03 0.79 -6.86
C ARG A 265 1.70 -0.23 -5.77
N ILE A 266 0.44 -0.61 -5.65
CA ILE A 266 0.00 -1.67 -4.72
C ILE A 266 0.58 -3.01 -5.17
N ARG A 267 0.47 -3.36 -6.45
CA ARG A 267 1.05 -4.59 -7.03
C ARG A 267 2.55 -4.66 -6.80
N TYR A 268 3.28 -3.60 -7.12
CA TYR A 268 4.71 -3.54 -6.87
C TYR A 268 5.03 -3.72 -5.38
N LYS A 269 4.24 -3.14 -4.49
CA LYS A 269 4.43 -3.34 -3.04
C LYS A 269 4.15 -4.78 -2.60
N MET A 270 3.11 -5.42 -3.15
CA MET A 270 2.83 -6.84 -2.90
C MET A 270 3.96 -7.73 -3.42
N LEU A 271 4.50 -7.44 -4.61
CA LEU A 271 5.66 -8.12 -5.16
C LEU A 271 6.88 -8.02 -4.23
N GLU A 272 7.17 -6.83 -3.68
CA GLU A 272 8.23 -6.67 -2.68
C GLU A 272 7.97 -7.51 -1.43
N LEU A 273 6.73 -7.58 -0.95
CA LEU A 273 6.35 -8.40 0.19
C LEU A 273 6.51 -9.90 -0.12
N LYS A 274 6.08 -10.37 -1.28
CA LYS A 274 6.25 -11.78 -1.72
C LYS A 274 7.73 -12.18 -1.73
N LYS A 275 8.62 -11.30 -2.22
CA LYS A 275 10.08 -11.54 -2.20
C LYS A 275 10.66 -11.53 -0.78
N ASP A 276 10.22 -10.60 0.06
CA ASP A 276 10.64 -10.51 1.46
C ASP A 276 10.14 -11.72 2.28
N ASP A 277 8.91 -12.19 2.03
CA ASP A 277 8.32 -13.39 2.64
C ASP A 277 9.20 -14.61 2.38
N LEU A 278 9.57 -14.83 1.12
CA LEU A 278 10.43 -15.94 0.73
C LEU A 278 11.80 -15.85 1.42
N SER A 279 12.41 -14.66 1.41
CA SER A 279 13.73 -14.46 2.03
C SER A 279 13.69 -14.68 3.55
N ILE A 280 12.67 -14.17 4.25
CA ILE A 280 12.51 -14.37 5.69
C ILE A 280 12.26 -15.85 6.00
N TYR A 281 11.46 -16.54 5.18
CA TYR A 281 11.19 -17.94 5.38
C TYR A 281 12.44 -18.82 5.27
N TYR A 282 13.34 -18.50 4.32
CA TYR A 282 14.63 -19.19 4.18
C TYR A 282 15.60 -18.88 5.32
N GLU A 283 15.72 -17.62 5.74
CA GLU A 283 16.61 -17.24 6.84
C GLU A 283 16.07 -17.73 8.20
N GLY A 284 14.75 -17.78 8.36
CA GLY A 284 14.05 -18.13 9.59
C GLY A 284 13.70 -16.89 10.43
N VAL A 285 12.50 -16.89 11.00
CA VAL A 285 11.97 -15.75 11.79
C VAL A 285 12.83 -15.42 13.02
N GLU A 286 13.50 -16.43 13.59
CA GLU A 286 14.35 -16.28 14.78
C GLU A 286 15.62 -15.45 14.52
N GLN A 287 16.09 -15.39 13.28
CA GLN A 287 17.29 -14.64 12.91
C GLN A 287 17.05 -13.11 12.86
N LEU A 288 15.79 -12.66 12.89
CA LEU A 288 15.46 -11.24 12.79
C LEU A 288 15.76 -10.52 14.11
N SER A 289 16.46 -9.39 14.00
CA SER A 289 16.59 -8.44 15.10
C SER A 289 15.23 -7.80 15.45
N PRO A 290 15.04 -7.25 16.67
CA PRO A 290 13.77 -6.65 17.07
C PRO A 290 13.27 -5.56 16.11
N ALA A 291 14.19 -4.76 15.55
CA ALA A 291 13.85 -3.74 14.57
C ALA A 291 13.47 -4.34 13.20
N GLU A 292 14.13 -5.41 12.75
CA GLU A 292 13.77 -6.11 11.51
C GLU A 292 12.41 -6.80 11.65
N LEU A 293 12.15 -7.47 12.78
CA LEU A 293 10.87 -8.11 13.09
C LEU A 293 9.73 -7.08 13.08
N PHE A 294 9.91 -5.96 13.78
CA PHE A 294 8.92 -4.88 13.80
C PHE A 294 8.62 -4.35 12.38
N ASN A 295 9.65 -4.09 11.59
CA ASN A 295 9.48 -3.58 10.23
C ASN A 295 8.84 -4.61 9.28
N ALA A 296 9.19 -5.90 9.42
CA ALA A 296 8.61 -6.99 8.65
C ALA A 296 7.12 -7.13 8.94
N CYS A 297 6.72 -7.15 10.22
CA CYS A 297 5.33 -7.18 10.65
C CYS A 297 4.58 -5.92 10.20
N ALA A 298 5.14 -4.74 10.45
CA ALA A 298 4.51 -3.47 10.10
C ALA A 298 4.31 -3.30 8.59
N SER A 299 5.20 -3.85 7.75
CA SER A 299 5.07 -3.81 6.28
C SER A 299 3.92 -4.69 5.76
N ARG A 300 3.55 -5.73 6.52
CA ARG A 300 2.45 -6.66 6.23
C ARG A 300 1.12 -6.24 6.88
N GLY A 301 1.05 -5.04 7.46
CA GLY A 301 -0.14 -4.56 8.17
C GLY A 301 -0.35 -5.18 9.56
N ILE A 302 0.51 -6.10 9.99
CA ILE A 302 0.40 -6.76 11.30
C ILE A 302 0.52 -5.72 12.42
N LYS A 303 -0.37 -5.82 13.41
CA LYS A 303 -0.39 -4.94 14.59
C LYS A 303 0.87 -5.18 15.43
N CYS A 304 1.70 -4.15 15.55
CA CYS A 304 2.97 -4.23 16.29
C CYS A 304 2.98 -3.50 17.65
N ASN A 305 1.89 -2.81 18.01
CA ASN A 305 1.86 -1.99 19.22
C ASN A 305 1.37 -2.77 20.43
N ASN A 306 2.06 -2.64 21.57
CA ASN A 306 1.75 -3.35 22.81
C ASN A 306 1.70 -4.88 22.63
N VAL A 307 2.48 -5.40 21.69
CA VAL A 307 2.63 -6.84 21.45
C VAL A 307 4.05 -7.22 21.86
N ASP A 308 4.16 -8.31 22.61
CA ASP A 308 5.44 -8.91 22.97
C ASP A 308 6.16 -9.47 21.74
N GLU A 309 7.48 -9.59 21.86
CA GLU A 309 8.32 -10.02 20.74
C GLU A 309 8.02 -11.46 20.29
N SER A 310 7.70 -12.35 21.22
CA SER A 310 7.27 -13.74 20.94
C SER A 310 6.01 -13.78 20.10
N THR A 311 4.94 -13.10 20.53
CA THR A 311 3.69 -13.03 19.75
C THR A 311 3.92 -12.40 18.38
N LEU A 312 4.82 -11.41 18.24
CA LEU A 312 5.16 -10.85 16.92
C LEU A 312 5.84 -11.88 16.01
N ARG A 313 6.75 -12.70 16.54
CA ARG A 313 7.35 -13.81 15.78
C ARG A 313 6.31 -14.82 15.35
N ASP A 314 5.39 -15.19 16.23
CA ASP A 314 4.32 -16.13 15.93
C ASP A 314 3.36 -15.58 14.87
N ASN A 315 2.96 -14.31 14.98
CA ASN A 315 2.14 -13.65 13.98
C ASN A 315 2.82 -13.62 12.60
N LEU A 316 4.12 -13.32 12.55
CA LEU A 316 4.89 -13.36 11.30
C LEU A 316 5.00 -14.79 10.75
N ARG A 317 5.21 -15.78 11.61
CA ARG A 317 5.25 -17.20 11.21
C ARG A 317 3.92 -17.67 10.64
N ILE A 318 2.79 -17.27 11.23
CA ILE A 318 1.45 -17.55 10.72
C ILE A 318 1.26 -16.92 9.35
N TRP A 319 1.61 -15.63 9.19
CA TRP A 319 1.57 -14.95 7.89
C TRP A 319 2.36 -15.71 6.81
N LEU A 320 3.61 -16.07 7.12
CA LEU A 320 4.48 -16.78 6.18
C LEU A 320 3.94 -18.16 5.81
N ASN A 321 3.38 -18.91 6.77
CA ASN A 321 2.75 -20.20 6.50
C ASN A 321 1.51 -20.04 5.60
N MET A 322 0.63 -19.08 5.91
CA MET A 322 -0.55 -18.78 5.11
C MET A 322 -0.17 -18.41 3.68
N ARG A 323 0.87 -17.60 3.51
CA ARG A 323 1.30 -17.13 2.20
C ARG A 323 2.04 -18.20 1.40
N LEU A 324 3.03 -18.86 1.99
CA LEU A 324 3.96 -19.72 1.28
C LEU A 324 3.49 -21.18 1.18
N LYS A 325 2.84 -21.71 2.21
CA LYS A 325 2.35 -23.10 2.26
C LYS A 325 0.89 -23.18 1.83
N ASP A 326 0.05 -22.35 2.45
CA ASP A 326 -1.39 -22.36 2.14
C ASP A 326 -1.70 -21.58 0.86
N LYS A 327 -0.73 -20.88 0.27
CA LYS A 327 -0.87 -20.16 -1.00
C LYS A 327 -2.03 -19.15 -0.98
N ILE A 328 -2.26 -18.53 0.17
CA ILE A 328 -3.30 -17.51 0.29
C ILE A 328 -2.81 -16.23 -0.40
N PRO A 329 -3.63 -15.58 -1.24
CA PRO A 329 -3.29 -14.33 -1.93
C PRO A 329 -2.88 -13.21 -0.96
N SER A 330 -1.85 -12.44 -1.31
CA SER A 330 -1.28 -11.41 -0.43
C SER A 330 -2.27 -10.29 -0.12
N THR A 331 -3.08 -9.92 -1.12
CA THR A 331 -4.10 -8.88 -1.03
C THR A 331 -5.14 -9.24 0.02
N LEU A 332 -5.59 -10.50 0.02
CA LEU A 332 -6.54 -11.04 0.99
C LEU A 332 -5.95 -11.12 2.41
N LEU A 333 -4.66 -11.46 2.55
CA LEU A 333 -3.98 -11.45 3.85
C LEU A 333 -3.87 -10.04 4.45
N ILE A 334 -3.59 -9.03 3.63
CA ILE A 334 -3.58 -7.63 4.07
C ILE A 334 -4.96 -7.23 4.57
N MET A 335 -6.02 -7.65 3.91
CA MET A 335 -7.40 -7.38 4.34
C MET A 335 -7.72 -8.08 5.66
N ALA A 336 -7.31 -9.34 5.83
CA ALA A 336 -7.45 -10.03 7.10
C ALA A 336 -6.74 -9.27 8.24
N THR A 337 -5.55 -8.70 7.99
CA THR A 337 -4.88 -7.84 8.98
C THR A 337 -5.60 -6.52 9.23
N ALA A 338 -6.25 -5.94 8.21
CA ALA A 338 -7.03 -4.73 8.32
C ALA A 338 -8.34 -4.97 9.08
N TYR A 339 -8.96 -6.12 8.87
CA TYR A 339 -10.20 -6.53 9.53
C TYR A 339 -9.99 -6.68 11.04
N ASN A 340 -8.87 -7.24 11.49
CA ASN A 340 -8.57 -7.31 12.92
C ASN A 340 -7.94 -6.01 13.47
N TYR A 341 -7.72 -5.00 12.62
CA TYR A 341 -7.13 -3.74 13.06
C TYR A 341 -8.15 -2.95 13.91
N GLY A 342 -7.75 -2.58 15.14
CA GLY A 342 -8.59 -1.83 16.08
C GLY A 342 -9.21 -2.67 17.20
N GLU A 343 -9.25 -4.00 17.08
CA GLU A 343 -9.68 -4.85 18.19
C GLU A 343 -8.54 -4.96 19.22
N VAL A 344 -8.75 -4.36 20.40
CA VAL A 344 -7.72 -4.25 21.45
C VAL A 344 -7.58 -5.57 22.23
N THR A 345 -8.65 -6.35 22.30
CA THR A 345 -8.80 -7.53 23.16
C THR A 345 -8.90 -8.87 22.41
N SER A 346 -8.92 -8.81 21.08
CA SER A 346 -9.13 -9.99 20.25
C SER A 346 -7.90 -10.88 20.23
N LYS A 347 -8.07 -12.13 20.68
CA LYS A 347 -7.08 -13.22 20.56
C LYS A 347 -7.21 -13.98 19.22
N LYS A 348 -8.02 -13.45 18.29
CA LYS A 348 -8.27 -14.08 16.99
C LYS A 348 -6.96 -14.24 16.22
N SER A 349 -6.75 -15.44 15.70
CA SER A 349 -5.66 -15.75 14.78
C SER A 349 -5.88 -15.07 13.43
N LEU A 350 -4.85 -15.05 12.58
CA LEU A 350 -4.99 -14.53 11.22
C LEU A 350 -5.93 -15.39 10.35
N TYR A 351 -6.12 -16.68 10.67
CA TYR A 351 -7.13 -17.52 10.01
C TYR A 351 -8.55 -17.12 10.40
N ASP A 352 -8.77 -16.77 11.67
CA ASP A 352 -10.09 -16.31 12.13
C ASP A 352 -10.42 -14.97 11.47
N ALA A 353 -9.44 -14.08 11.38
CA ALA A 353 -9.56 -12.81 10.65
C ALA A 353 -9.92 -13.02 9.17
N LEU A 354 -9.30 -14.01 8.53
CA LEU A 354 -9.60 -14.38 7.16
C LEU A 354 -11.02 -14.93 7.01
N CYS A 355 -11.47 -15.75 7.97
CA CYS A 355 -12.84 -16.23 8.00
C CYS A 355 -13.82 -15.08 8.15
N ASP A 356 -13.54 -14.12 9.04
CA ASP A 356 -14.37 -12.93 9.20
C ASP A 356 -14.49 -12.14 7.88
N VAL A 357 -13.37 -11.92 7.16
CA VAL A 357 -13.39 -11.26 5.85
C VAL A 357 -14.26 -12.01 4.84
N LEU A 358 -14.12 -13.33 4.74
CA LEU A 358 -14.89 -14.13 3.78
C LEU A 358 -16.38 -14.23 4.15
N SER A 359 -16.70 -14.21 5.44
CA SER A 359 -18.10 -14.19 5.92
C SER A 359 -18.78 -12.84 5.72
N GLY A 360 -18.00 -11.75 5.63
CA GLY A 360 -18.49 -10.39 5.38
C GLY A 360 -18.88 -10.12 3.92
N ILE A 361 -18.62 -11.06 3.00
CA ILE A 361 -18.96 -10.91 1.59
C ILE A 361 -20.50 -10.79 1.44
N PRO A 362 -21.01 -9.77 0.72
CA PRO A 362 -22.45 -9.56 0.55
C PRO A 362 -23.16 -10.70 -0.18
N ASP A 363 -24.46 -10.86 0.10
CA ASP A 363 -25.28 -11.90 -0.51
C ASP A 363 -25.40 -11.71 -2.03
N GLU A 364 -25.40 -10.47 -2.55
CA GLU A 364 -25.48 -10.20 -3.98
C GLU A 364 -24.36 -10.91 -4.76
N LEU A 365 -23.17 -10.90 -4.20
CA LEU A 365 -22.00 -11.52 -4.79
C LEU A 365 -22.04 -13.05 -4.70
N TYR A 366 -22.58 -13.59 -3.60
CA TYR A 366 -22.89 -15.01 -3.50
C TYR A 366 -23.91 -15.44 -4.55
N HIS A 367 -24.96 -14.64 -4.79
CA HIS A 367 -25.97 -14.94 -5.79
C HIS A 367 -25.42 -14.86 -7.21
N GLU A 368 -24.52 -13.93 -7.54
CA GLU A 368 -23.81 -13.93 -8.82
C GLU A 368 -23.00 -15.21 -9.03
N VAL A 369 -22.24 -15.64 -8.02
CA VAL A 369 -21.47 -16.90 -8.06
C VAL A 369 -22.38 -18.12 -8.20
N LYS A 370 -23.54 -18.11 -7.54
CA LYS A 370 -24.56 -19.18 -7.58
C LYS A 370 -25.35 -19.20 -8.89
N VAL A 371 -25.68 -18.05 -9.46
CA VAL A 371 -26.35 -17.94 -10.77
C VAL A 371 -25.44 -18.49 -11.87
N ASN A 372 -24.12 -18.29 -11.76
CA ASN A 372 -23.16 -18.96 -12.65
C ASN A 372 -23.10 -20.50 -12.49
N VAL A 373 -23.76 -21.10 -11.50
CA VAL A 373 -23.91 -22.58 -11.35
C VAL A 373 -25.16 -23.09 -12.07
N VAL A 374 -26.17 -22.22 -12.25
CA VAL A 374 -27.39 -22.54 -12.98
C VAL A 374 -27.17 -22.18 -14.44
N GLN A 375 -26.56 -23.10 -15.19
CA GLN A 375 -26.33 -23.08 -16.65
C GLN A 375 -25.84 -21.73 -17.21
N GLU A 376 -24.59 -21.67 -17.69
CA GLU A 376 -24.02 -20.50 -18.40
C GLU A 376 -24.87 -20.02 -19.60
N ASP A 377 -25.79 -20.86 -20.07
CA ASP A 377 -26.77 -20.61 -21.13
C ASP A 377 -27.91 -19.65 -20.72
N ASP A 378 -28.14 -19.41 -19.42
CA ASP A 378 -29.24 -18.58 -18.89
C ASP A 378 -28.81 -17.21 -18.35
N VAL A 379 -27.54 -16.80 -18.53
CA VAL A 379 -27.17 -15.40 -18.29
C VAL A 379 -27.89 -14.54 -19.32
N SER A 380 -29.00 -13.93 -18.89
CA SER A 380 -29.83 -13.07 -19.75
C SER A 380 -28.91 -12.13 -20.54
N PRO A 381 -29.01 -12.06 -21.87
CA PRO A 381 -28.23 -11.13 -22.69
C PRO A 381 -28.28 -9.69 -22.16
N LYS A 382 -29.36 -9.34 -21.44
CA LYS A 382 -29.53 -8.07 -20.73
C LYS A 382 -28.50 -7.85 -19.61
N GLN A 383 -28.18 -8.86 -18.81
CA GLN A 383 -27.18 -8.76 -17.73
C GLN A 383 -25.76 -8.62 -18.29
N LYS A 384 -25.40 -9.41 -19.30
CA LYS A 384 -24.13 -9.26 -20.04
C LYS A 384 -23.99 -7.86 -20.65
N LEU A 385 -25.07 -7.32 -21.21
CA LEU A 385 -25.11 -5.94 -21.73
C LEU A 385 -24.87 -4.88 -20.65
N VAL A 386 -25.40 -5.07 -19.43
CA VAL A 386 -25.17 -4.14 -18.31
C VAL A 386 -23.70 -4.17 -17.88
N GLN A 387 -23.12 -5.36 -17.70
CA GLN A 387 -21.71 -5.50 -17.34
C GLN A 387 -20.78 -4.88 -18.39
N LEU A 388 -21.04 -5.11 -19.68
CA LEU A 388 -20.23 -4.52 -20.76
C LEU A 388 -20.33 -3.00 -20.79
N LYS A 389 -21.52 -2.43 -20.55
CA LYS A 389 -21.69 -0.97 -20.46
C LYS A 389 -20.95 -0.39 -19.26
N GLU A 390 -21.02 -1.05 -18.11
CA GLU A 390 -20.29 -0.64 -16.91
C GLU A 390 -18.78 -0.67 -17.15
N GLN A 391 -18.28 -1.74 -17.78
CA GLN A 391 -16.86 -1.82 -18.19
C GLN A 391 -16.47 -0.72 -19.17
N GLU A 392 -17.32 -0.41 -20.16
CA GLU A 392 -17.06 0.68 -21.12
C GLU A 392 -16.97 2.05 -20.44
N GLU A 393 -17.86 2.31 -19.48
CA GLU A 393 -17.83 3.56 -18.69
C GLU A 393 -16.58 3.64 -17.81
N ILE A 394 -16.19 2.54 -17.13
CA ILE A 394 -14.93 2.47 -16.37
C ILE A 394 -13.73 2.75 -17.30
N MET A 395 -13.71 2.16 -18.49
CA MET A 395 -12.64 2.39 -19.47
C MET A 395 -12.55 3.85 -19.93
N LYS A 396 -13.70 4.51 -20.15
CA LYS A 396 -13.74 5.94 -20.52
C LYS A 396 -13.24 6.82 -19.38
N GLU A 397 -13.63 6.52 -18.15
CA GLU A 397 -13.16 7.23 -16.96
C GLU A 397 -11.65 7.09 -16.80
N GLU A 398 -11.10 5.88 -16.94
CA GLU A 398 -9.65 5.65 -16.91
C GLU A 398 -8.91 6.41 -18.01
N GLU A 399 -9.42 6.39 -19.25
CA GLU A 399 -8.81 7.14 -20.34
C GLU A 399 -8.84 8.65 -20.08
N GLN A 400 -9.94 9.18 -19.54
CA GLN A 400 -10.05 10.58 -19.16
C GLN A 400 -9.06 10.94 -18.04
N GLN A 401 -8.90 10.08 -17.04
CA GLN A 401 -7.88 10.24 -16.00
C GLN A 401 -6.46 10.25 -16.60
N GLU A 402 -6.15 9.35 -17.54
CA GLU A 402 -4.85 9.28 -18.21
C GLU A 402 -4.55 10.49 -19.11
N ARG A 403 -5.57 11.02 -19.80
CA ARG A 403 -5.43 12.24 -20.60
C ARG A 403 -5.06 13.44 -19.74
N ASN A 404 -5.60 13.51 -18.53
CA ASN A 404 -5.30 14.57 -17.56
C ASN A 404 -4.00 14.31 -16.76
N ALA A 405 -3.43 13.11 -16.84
CA ALA A 405 -2.23 12.73 -16.11
C ALA A 405 -0.95 13.15 -16.86
N ILE A 406 0.00 13.72 -16.12
CA ILE A 406 1.31 14.12 -16.63
C ILE A 406 2.18 12.89 -16.99
N VAL A 407 1.97 11.78 -16.27
CA VAL A 407 2.75 10.54 -16.42
C VAL A 407 1.80 9.40 -16.76
N ARG A 408 2.04 8.73 -17.88
CA ARG A 408 1.33 7.51 -18.26
C ARG A 408 2.08 6.30 -17.72
N VAL A 409 1.39 5.47 -16.95
CA VAL A 409 1.95 4.23 -16.37
C VAL A 409 1.22 3.07 -17.02
N ARG A 410 1.97 2.15 -17.63
CA ARG A 410 1.41 0.86 -18.06
C ARG A 410 1.65 -0.16 -16.98
N ASP A 411 0.58 -0.69 -16.41
CA ASP A 411 0.66 -1.80 -15.48
C ASP A 411 0.74 -3.13 -16.25
N GLN A 412 1.88 -3.81 -16.15
CA GLN A 412 2.12 -5.13 -16.73
C GLN A 412 2.47 -6.15 -15.65
N LEU A 413 2.34 -5.79 -14.37
CA LEU A 413 2.64 -6.69 -13.27
C LEU A 413 1.46 -7.64 -13.09
N ASN A 414 1.77 -8.94 -13.08
CA ASN A 414 0.86 -9.99 -12.68
C ASN A 414 1.42 -10.65 -11.41
N LEU A 415 0.66 -10.57 -10.32
CA LEU A 415 1.03 -11.11 -9.02
C LEU A 415 0.79 -12.61 -8.93
N ASP A 416 -0.22 -13.11 -9.63
CA ASP A 416 -0.66 -14.52 -9.58
C ASP A 416 0.30 -15.43 -10.38
N ASP A 417 0.94 -14.91 -11.44
CA ASP A 417 1.97 -15.62 -12.24
C ASP A 417 3.17 -16.08 -11.39
N ILE A 418 3.51 -15.33 -10.35
CA ILE A 418 4.65 -15.63 -9.47
C ILE A 418 4.38 -16.88 -8.63
N ASP A 419 3.11 -17.13 -8.32
CA ASP A 419 2.70 -18.27 -7.51
C ASP A 419 2.48 -19.53 -8.36
N HIS A 420 2.37 -19.38 -9.68
CA HIS A 420 2.11 -20.45 -10.65
C HIS A 420 3.03 -20.33 -11.89
N PRO A 421 4.34 -20.65 -11.76
CA PRO A 421 5.30 -20.51 -12.85
C PRO A 421 5.04 -21.42 -14.06
N GLU A 422 4.23 -22.47 -13.91
CA GLU A 422 3.92 -23.46 -14.96
C GLU A 422 3.12 -22.89 -16.14
N HIS A 423 2.52 -21.70 -16.02
CA HIS A 423 1.80 -21.04 -17.13
C HIS A 423 2.71 -20.29 -18.13
N HIS A 424 4.02 -20.24 -17.92
CA HIS A 424 4.96 -19.43 -18.72
C HIS A 424 5.80 -20.18 -19.76
N GLU A 425 5.71 -21.50 -19.89
CA GLU A 425 6.46 -22.21 -20.96
C GLU A 425 6.00 -21.86 -22.39
N GLY A 426 4.92 -21.08 -22.56
CA GLY A 426 4.35 -20.73 -23.87
C GLY A 426 4.54 -19.28 -24.36
N LYS A 427 5.03 -18.32 -23.56
CA LYS A 427 5.11 -16.90 -23.99
C LYS A 427 6.54 -16.45 -24.23
N GLN A 428 6.97 -16.55 -25.49
CA GLN A 428 8.21 -15.95 -25.98
C GLN A 428 8.22 -14.43 -25.68
N ILE A 429 9.22 -14.00 -24.90
CA ILE A 429 9.53 -12.60 -24.65
C ILE A 429 9.86 -11.93 -26.01
N PRO A 430 9.24 -10.80 -26.38
CA PRO A 430 9.59 -10.11 -27.61
C PRO A 430 11.05 -9.65 -27.55
N GLN A 431 11.88 -10.23 -28.42
CA GLN A 431 13.25 -9.80 -28.65
C GLN A 431 13.24 -8.32 -29.03
N VAL A 432 13.78 -7.46 -28.16
CA VAL A 432 14.06 -6.06 -28.47
C VAL A 432 15.14 -6.08 -29.56
N LYS A 433 14.75 -5.73 -30.79
CA LYS A 433 15.71 -5.51 -31.89
C LYS A 433 16.65 -4.38 -31.47
N LYS A 434 17.95 -4.68 -31.51
CA LYS A 434 19.06 -3.77 -31.24
C LYS A 434 19.05 -2.53 -32.13
#